data_AF-A0AAU7XTI7-F1
#
_entry.id   AF-A0AAU7XTI7-F1
#
_cell.length_a   1.000
_cell.length_b   1.000
_cell.length_c   1.000
_cell.angle_alpha   90.00
_cell.angle_beta   90.00
_cell.angle_gamma   90.00
#
_symmetry.space_group_name_H-M   'P 1'
#
loop_
_entity.id
_entity.type
_entity.pdbx_description
1 polymer ?
#
loop_
_entity_poly.entity_id
_entity_poly.type
_entity_poly.pdbx_seq_one_letter_code
_entity_poly.pdbx_strand_id
1 'polypeptide(L)' 'MSAQPNLSIQAHAWLKAGGHNHLRITRMILSLALCHAPELAQAFQKAVIDIGTQQGIVSETSVQFWRDAI' A
#
# COMPACT_ATOMS: atom_id res chain seq x y z
N MET A 1 -7.40 15.20 -11.05
CA MET A 1 -6.17 15.19 -10.23
C MET A 1 -5.21 14.20 -10.86
N SER A 2 -4.11 14.67 -11.43
CA SER A 2 -3.07 13.80 -11.97
C SER A 2 -2.16 13.39 -10.82
N ALA A 3 -1.90 12.09 -10.65
CA ALA A 3 -0.87 11.64 -9.71
C ALA A 3 0.49 12.26 -10.10
N GLN A 4 1.22 12.79 -9.13
CA GLN A 4 2.54 13.36 -9.40
C GLN A 4 3.50 12.24 -9.83
N PRO A 5 4.27 12.42 -10.92
CA PRO A 5 4.98 11.32 -11.58
C PRO A 5 6.25 10.85 -10.85
N ASN A 6 6.59 11.42 -9.69
CA ASN A 6 7.84 11.09 -9.00
C ASN A 6 7.58 10.42 -7.65
N LEU A 7 7.23 9.14 -7.69
CA LEU A 7 7.32 8.28 -6.52
C LEU A 7 8.79 7.86 -6.35
N SER A 8 9.36 8.16 -5.18
CA SER A 8 10.74 7.83 -4.84
C SER A 8 10.87 7.52 -3.36
N ILE A 9 11.79 6.59 -3.04
CA ILE A 9 12.09 6.17 -1.67
C ILE A 9 12.59 7.34 -0.80
N GLN A 10 13.25 8.33 -1.41
CA GLN A 10 13.76 9.52 -0.71
C GLN A 10 12.62 10.40 -0.19
N ALA A 11 11.61 10.64 -1.02
CA ALA A 11 10.48 11.50 -0.70
C ALA A 11 9.33 10.77 0.03
N HIS A 12 9.20 9.45 -0.13
CA HIS A 12 8.05 8.69 0.34
C HIS A 12 8.44 7.61 1.34
N ALA A 13 8.22 7.90 2.63
CA ALA A 13 8.61 7.01 3.73
C ALA A 13 7.92 5.63 3.69
N TRP A 14 6.77 5.50 3.05
CA TRP A 14 6.05 4.22 2.94
C TRP A 14 6.68 3.24 1.95
N LEU A 15 7.58 3.71 1.07
CA LEU A 15 8.36 2.86 0.13
C LEU A 15 9.62 2.25 0.78
N LYS A 16 9.89 2.54 2.05
CA LYS A 16 11.06 1.99 2.78
C LYS A 16 10.67 0.68 3.48
N ALA A 17 11.66 -0.17 3.74
CA ALA A 17 11.46 -1.46 4.42
C ALA A 17 10.93 -1.35 5.86
N GLY A 18 11.07 -0.18 6.50
CA GLY A 18 10.79 0.02 7.93
C GLY A 18 9.70 1.04 8.23
N GLY A 19 9.13 0.92 9.44
CA GLY A 19 8.16 1.87 10.01
C GLY A 19 6.72 1.38 10.03
N HIS A 20 5.83 2.19 10.59
CA HIS A 20 4.42 1.84 10.84
C HIS A 20 3.49 1.99 9.62
N ASN A 21 4.04 2.25 8.43
CA ASN A 21 3.22 2.47 7.23
C ASN A 21 2.47 1.21 6.79
N HIS A 22 3.05 0.02 6.99
CA HIS A 22 2.37 -1.24 6.72
C HIS A 22 1.04 -1.32 7.50
N LEU A 23 1.03 -1.02 8.80
CA LEU A 23 -0.18 -1.00 9.65
C LEU A 23 -1.22 0.03 9.19
N ARG A 24 -0.79 1.17 8.64
CA ARG A 24 -1.70 2.21 8.15
C ARG A 24 -2.36 1.78 6.84
N ILE A 25 -1.57 1.25 5.91
CA ILE A 25 -2.03 0.77 4.61
C ILE A 25 -2.97 -0.44 4.79
N THR A 26 -2.59 -1.44 5.60
CA THR A 26 -3.46 -2.59 5.93
C THR A 26 -4.81 -2.13 6.48
N ARG A 27 -4.84 -1.17 7.41
CA ARG A 27 -6.11 -0.62 7.93
C ARG A 27 -6.92 0.11 6.87
N MET A 28 -6.30 0.85 5.96
CA MET A 28 -7.02 1.50 4.88
C MET A 28 -7.69 0.47 3.96
N ILE A 29 -6.97 -0.60 3.60
CA ILE A 29 -7.51 -1.70 2.78
C ILE A 29 -8.70 -2.36 3.50
N LEU A 30 -8.52 -2.75 4.77
CA LEU A 30 -9.57 -3.35 5.59
C LEU A 30 -10.79 -2.43 5.72
N SER A 31 -10.59 -1.14 6.00
CA SER A 31 -11.69 -0.17 6.12
C SER A 31 -12.49 -0.04 4.83
N LEU A 32 -11.84 -0.04 3.66
CA LEU A 32 -12.53 0.00 2.38
C LEU A 32 -13.40 -1.25 2.17
N ALA A 33 -12.86 -2.43 2.50
CA ALA A 33 -13.60 -3.68 2.43
C ALA A 33 -14.81 -3.69 3.38
N LEU A 34 -14.61 -3.26 4.64
CA LEU A 34 -15.65 -3.20 5.67
C LEU A 34 -16.72 -2.14 5.38
N CYS A 35 -16.38 -1.05 4.68
CA CYS A 35 -17.33 -0.02 4.25
C CYS A 35 -18.06 -0.38 2.94
N HIS A 36 -18.14 -1.66 2.58
CA HIS A 36 -18.81 -2.15 1.37
C HIS A 36 -18.28 -1.54 0.07
N ALA A 37 -16.98 -1.19 0.02
CA ALA A 37 -16.30 -0.72 -1.18
C ALA A 37 -15.21 -1.72 -1.65
N PRO A 38 -15.57 -2.98 -1.98
CA PRO A 38 -14.61 -4.04 -2.27
C PRO A 38 -13.74 -3.77 -3.50
N GLU A 39 -14.31 -3.16 -4.54
CA GLU A 39 -13.58 -2.80 -5.76
C GLU A 39 -12.48 -1.77 -5.47
N LEU A 40 -12.78 -0.79 -4.62
CA LEU A 40 -11.82 0.23 -4.20
C LEU A 40 -10.75 -0.36 -3.27
N ALA A 41 -11.12 -1.28 -2.38
CA ALA A 41 -10.18 -2.02 -1.55
C ALA A 41 -9.17 -2.80 -2.41
N GLN A 42 -9.65 -3.54 -3.41
CA GLN A 42 -8.82 -4.31 -4.34
C GLN A 42 -7.94 -3.41 -5.21
N ALA A 43 -8.49 -2.33 -5.76
CA ALA A 43 -7.71 -1.38 -6.55
C ALA A 43 -6.60 -0.73 -5.74
N PHE A 44 -6.89 -0.35 -4.48
CA PHE A 44 -5.90 0.23 -3.58
C PHE A 44 -4.85 -0.80 -3.16
N GLN A 45 -5.26 -2.01 -2.77
CA GLN A 45 -4.35 -3.13 -2.44
C GLN A 45 -3.38 -3.42 -3.60
N LYS A 46 -3.91 -3.55 -4.82
CA LYS A 46 -3.08 -3.79 -6.00
C LYS A 46 -2.08 -2.65 -6.23
N ALA A 47 -2.54 -1.39 -6.16
CA ALA A 47 -1.68 -0.24 -6.37
C ALA A 47 -0.52 -0.17 -5.36
N VAL A 48 -0.78 -0.39 -4.06
CA VAL A 48 0.28 -0.31 -3.03
C VAL A 48 1.27 -1.47 -3.14
N ILE A 49 0.83 -2.67 -3.52
CA ILE A 49 1.71 -3.81 -3.78
C ILE A 49 2.58 -3.54 -5.01
N ASP A 50 1.98 -3.15 -6.14
CA ASP A 50 2.72 -2.91 -7.39
C ASP A 50 3.77 -1.81 -7.19
N ILE A 51 3.38 -0.67 -6.62
CA ILE A 51 4.30 0.45 -6.39
C ILE A 51 5.36 0.08 -5.34
N GLY A 52 4.96 -0.56 -4.23
CA GLY A 52 5.86 -0.93 -3.15
C GLY A 52 6.94 -1.93 -3.58
N THR A 53 6.62 -2.81 -4.52
CA THR A 53 7.56 -3.81 -5.07
C THR A 53 8.37 -3.33 -6.26
N GLN A 54 7.84 -2.41 -7.08
CA GLN A 54 8.54 -1.90 -8.27
C GLN A 54 9.40 -0.66 -7.98
N GLN A 55 8.98 0.19 -7.05
CA GLN A 55 9.58 1.52 -6.83
C GLN A 55 10.08 1.70 -5.39
N GLY A 56 9.81 0.72 -4.52
CA GLY A 56 10.21 0.70 -3.12
C GLY A 56 11.20 -0.41 -2.80
N ILE A 57 11.54 -0.46 -1.52
CA ILE A 57 12.29 -1.56 -0.88
C ILE A 57 11.45 -2.12 0.28
N VAL A 58 10.13 -2.18 0.09
CA VAL A 58 9.19 -2.66 1.11
C VAL A 58 9.49 -4.13 1.44
N SER A 59 9.45 -4.50 2.72
CA SER A 59 9.69 -5.88 3.14
C SER A 59 8.58 -6.82 2.67
N GLU A 60 8.93 -8.07 2.37
CA GLU A 60 7.94 -9.11 2.01
C GLU A 60 6.88 -9.28 3.09
N THR A 61 7.26 -9.16 4.37
CA THR A 61 6.32 -9.17 5.49
C THR A 61 5.25 -8.08 5.38
N SER A 62 5.64 -6.85 4.98
CA SER A 62 4.68 -5.76 4.79
C SER A 62 3.75 -6.03 3.60
N VAL A 63 4.30 -6.58 2.52
CA VAL A 63 3.50 -6.99 1.35
C VAL A 63 2.49 -8.07 1.73
N GLN A 64 2.90 -9.05 2.55
CA GLN A 64 2.01 -10.11 3.00
C GLN A 64 0.85 -9.55 3.85
N PHE A 65 1.13 -8.61 4.76
CA PHE A 65 0.08 -7.91 5.50
C PHE A 65 -0.92 -7.15 4.61
N TRP A 66 -0.53 -6.75 3.40
CA TRP A 66 -1.44 -6.10 2.45
C TRP A 66 -2.25 -7.12 1.66
N ARG A 67 -1.65 -8.26 1.28
CA ARG A 67 -2.35 -9.37 0.62
C ARG A 67 -3.46 -9.93 1.49
N ASP A 68 -3.21 -10.05 2.79
CA ASP A 68 -4.14 -10.66 3.76
C ASP A 68 -5.20 -9.68 4.29
N ALA A 69 -5.29 -8.46 3.73
CA ALA A 69 -6.14 -7.38 4.24
C ALA A 69 -7.56 -7.30 3.65
N ILE A 70 -7.96 -8.24 2.78
CA ILE A 70 -9.32 -8.34 2.20
C ILE A 70 -9.77 -9.80 2.24
#